data_AF-A0A3C0K5M1-F1
#
_entry.id   AF-A0A3C0K5M1-F1
#
_cell.length_a   1.000
_cell.length_b   1.000
_cell.length_c   1.000
_cell.angle_alpha   90.00
_cell.angle_beta   90.00
_cell.angle_gamma   90.00
#
_symmetry.space_group_name_H-M   'P 1'
#
loop_
_entity.id
_entity.type
_entity.pdbx_description
1 polymer ?
#
loop_
_entity_poly.entity_id
_entity_poly.type
_entity_poly.pdbx_seq_one_letter_code
_entity_poly.pdbx_strand_id
1 'polypeptide(L)' 'MKRIGILTGGGDAPGLNAVIRAVVHTAMNEFDAEVIGLRNGFDGLLEPE' A
#
# COMPACT_ATOMS: atom_id res chain seq x y z
N MET A 1 17.55 0.61 -4.78
CA MET A 1 16.28 1.35 -4.54
C MET A 1 15.40 0.48 -3.65
N LYS A 2 14.87 1.00 -2.55
CA LYS A 2 13.96 0.25 -1.68
C LYS A 2 12.55 0.34 -2.25
N ARG A 3 11.82 -0.77 -2.24
CA ARG A 3 10.47 -0.86 -2.83
C ARG A 3 9.55 -1.61 -1.87
N ILE A 4 8.36 -1.07 -1.63
CA ILE A 4 7.39 -1.58 -0.64
C ILE A 4 6.06 -1.84 -1.36
N GLY A 5 5.43 -2.99 -1.08
CA GLY A 5 4.05 -3.27 -1.48
C GLY A 5 3.07 -2.91 -0.37
N ILE A 6 1.90 -2.36 -0.71
CA ILE A 6 0.82 -2.08 0.26
C ILE A 6 -0.51 -2.62 -0.25
N LEU A 7 -1.23 -3.34 0.62
CA LEU A 7 -2.62 -3.77 0.44
C LEU A 7 -3.40 -3.53 1.73
N THR A 8 -4.72 -3.51 1.64
CA THR A 8 -5.62 -3.55 2.79
C THR A 8 -6.30 -4.93 2.84
N GLY A 9 -6.18 -5.62 3.96
CA GLY A 9 -6.89 -6.89 4.21
C GLY A 9 -8.16 -6.67 5.03
N GLY A 10 -9.18 -7.49 4.81
CA GLY A 10 -10.46 -7.40 5.52
C GLY A 10 -11.43 -6.38 4.90
N GLY A 11 -12.43 -5.97 5.68
CA GLY A 11 -13.42 -4.99 5.25
C GLY A 11 -12.89 -3.56 5.23
N ASP A 12 -13.51 -2.71 4.41
CA ASP A 12 -13.19 -1.27 4.38
C ASP A 12 -13.61 -0.59 5.69
N ALA A 13 -12.79 0.38 6.11
CA ALA A 13 -12.99 1.12 7.34
C ALA A 13 -12.59 2.60 7.15
N PRO A 14 -13.31 3.53 7.81
CA PRO A 14 -12.92 4.94 7.79
C PRO A 14 -11.47 5.11 8.24
N GLY A 15 -10.67 5.78 7.41
CA GLY A 15 -9.27 6.10 7.70
C GLY A 15 -8.23 5.24 6.96
N LEU A 16 -8.60 4.13 6.30
CA LEU A 16 -7.65 3.32 5.54
C LEU A 16 -6.91 4.13 4.46
N ASN A 17 -7.63 5.01 3.74
CA ASN A 17 -7.00 5.91 2.76
C ASN A 17 -6.01 6.89 3.39
N ALA A 18 -6.25 7.34 4.63
CA ALA A 18 -5.33 8.21 5.34
C ALA A 18 -4.06 7.45 5.73
N VAL A 19 -4.18 6.19 6.15
CA VAL A 19 -3.03 5.30 6.43
C VAL A 19 -2.21 5.04 5.17
N ILE A 20 -2.86 4.66 4.06
CA ILE A 20 -2.17 4.46 2.77
C ILE A 20 -1.40 5.73 2.39
N ARG A 21 -2.05 6.90 2.47
CA ARG A 21 -1.40 8.19 2.18
C ARG A 21 -0.19 8.45 3.09
N ALA A 22 -0.30 8.19 4.39
CA ALA A 22 0.80 8.38 5.32
C ALA A 22 2.01 7.49 4.96
N VAL A 23 1.77 6.20 4.70
CA VAL A 23 2.84 5.26 4.29
C VAL A 23 3.53 5.72 3.00
N VAL A 24 2.75 6.05 1.96
CA VAL A 24 3.30 6.50 0.67
C VAL A 24 4.11 7.79 0.84
N HIS A 25 3.57 8.77 1.57
CA HIS A 25 4.20 10.06 1.76
C HIS A 25 5.52 9.94 2.53
N THR A 26 5.55 9.18 3.62
CA THR A 26 6.77 8.99 4.40
C THR A 26 7.80 8.17 3.62
N ALA A 27 7.40 7.07 2.97
CA ALA A 27 8.31 6.22 2.20
C ALA A 27 9.03 7.00 1.08
N MET A 28 8.28 7.81 0.33
CA MET A 28 8.84 8.58 -0.78
C MET A 28 9.73 9.74 -0.30
N ASN A 29 9.30 10.49 0.73
CA ASN A 29 9.98 11.73 1.11
C ASN A 29 11.12 11.54 2.11
N GLU A 30 11.02 10.55 3.00
CA GLU A 30 12.04 10.35 4.06
C GLU A 30 13.00 9.20 3.74
N PHE A 31 12.57 8.23 2.93
CA PHE A 31 13.32 6.99 2.72
C PHE A 31 13.76 6.74 1.28
N ASP A 32 13.43 7.65 0.34
CA ASP A 32 13.69 7.48 -1.09
C ASP A 32 13.23 6.09 -1.59
N ALA A 33 12.05 5.68 -1.12
CA ALA A 33 11.47 4.37 -1.37
C ALA A 33 10.24 4.47 -2.27
N GLU A 34 10.13 3.54 -3.21
CA GLU A 34 8.97 3.42 -4.09
C GLU A 34 7.89 2.56 -3.42
N VAL A 35 6.62 2.93 -3.62
CA VAL A 35 5.48 2.19 -3.08
C VAL A 35 4.60 1.68 -4.23
N ILE A 36 4.32 0.37 -4.21
CA ILE A 36 3.41 -0.31 -5.14
C ILE A 36 2.11 -0.62 -4.40
N GLY A 37 1.00 -0.10 -4.91
CA GLY A 37 -0.33 -0.46 -4.44
C GLY A 37 -0.77 -1.80 -5.03
N LEU A 38 -1.08 -2.75 -4.16
CA LEU A 38 -1.61 -4.07 -4.49
C LEU A 38 -3.13 -4.02 -4.33
N ARG A 39 -3.85 -4.24 -5.44
CA ARG A 39 -5.32 -4.16 -5.48
C ARG A 39 -5.94 -5.47 -4.99
N ASN A 40 -7.22 -5.42 -4.64
CA ASN A 40 -8.02 -6.59 -4.24
C ASN A 40 -7.45 -7.37 -3.03
N GLY A 41 -6.81 -6.68 -2.09
CA GLY A 41 -6.31 -7.29 -0.85
C GLY A 41 -5.31 -8.42 -1.10
N PHE A 42 -5.43 -9.51 -0.34
CA PHE A 42 -4.58 -10.69 -0.53
C PHE A 42 -4.91 -11.44 -1.81
N ASP A 43 -6.16 -11.42 -2.27
CA ASP A 43 -6.56 -12.11 -3.49
C ASP A 43 -5.81 -11.55 -4.70
N GLY A 44 -5.76 -10.22 -4.87
CA GLY A 44 -4.98 -9.61 -5.96
C GLY A 44 -3.46 -9.70 -5.80
N LEU A 45 -2.96 -10.11 -4.63
CA LEU A 45 -1.55 -10.47 -4.45
C LEU A 45 -1.27 -11.92 -4.87
N LEU A 46 -2.20 -12.83 -4.57
CA LEU A 46 -2.08 -14.26 -4.92
C LEU A 46 -2.41 -14.51 -6.39
N GLU A 47 -3.37 -13.76 -6.93
CA GLU A 47 -3.91 -13.85 -8.29
C GLU A 47 -3.88 -12.47 -8.96
N PRO A 48 -2.72 -12.03 -9.48
CA PRO A 48 -2.59 -10.75 -10.16
C PRO A 48 -3.29 -10.76 -11.53
N GLU A 49 -3.96 -9.66 -11.87
CA GLU A 49 -4.57 -9.41 -13.20
C GLU A 49 -3.54 -9.24 -14.33
#